data_AF-A0A3N5RB62-F1
#
_entry.id   AF-A0A3N5RB62-F1
#
_cell.length_a   1.000
_cell.length_b   1.000
_cell.length_c   1.000
_cell.angle_alpha   90.00
_cell.angle_beta   90.00
_cell.angle_gamma   90.00
#
_symmetry.space_group_name_H-M   'P 1'
#
loop_
_entity.id
_entity.type
_entity.pdbx_description
1 polymer ?
#
loop_
_entity_poly.entity_id
_entity_poly.type
_entity_poly.pdbx_seq_one_letter_code
_entity_poly.pdbx_strand_id
1 'polypeptide(L)'
;MNQPNPLCTRRELLARSGLGLGALGLAGVLQDSGIGPTVTSAAEGFANPMAPRAPHFEPRAKHVIHIFLNGGPSHIDTFDPKPSLAKFAGQNLPSENLRTERKTGAAFPSPFKFQKYGQSGLEVSEIFAQVGKCADDLCVI
;
A
#
# COMPACT_ATOMS: atom_id res chain seq x y z
N MET A 1 -27.39 -21.29 -55.97
CA MET A 1 -26.13 -20.51 -55.92
C MET A 1 -26.02 -19.91 -54.53
N ASN A 2 -25.29 -20.57 -53.62
CA ASN A 2 -25.05 -20.09 -52.26
C ASN A 2 -23.88 -19.12 -52.27
N GLN A 3 -24.11 -17.85 -51.93
CA GLN A 3 -23.04 -16.91 -51.63
C GLN A 3 -22.68 -17.04 -50.15
N PRO A 4 -21.40 -17.23 -49.78
CA PRO A 4 -20.99 -17.22 -48.37
C PRO A 4 -21.09 -15.79 -47.85
N ASN A 5 -22.01 -15.54 -46.92
CA ASN A 5 -22.07 -14.28 -46.20
C ASN A 5 -20.85 -14.23 -45.28
N PRO A 6 -19.88 -13.31 -45.46
CA PRO A 6 -18.73 -13.24 -44.57
C PRO A 6 -19.25 -12.82 -43.19
N LEU A 7 -19.05 -13.67 -42.19
CA LEU A 7 -19.53 -13.50 -40.81
C LEU A 7 -19.05 -12.20 -40.12
N CYS A 8 -18.20 -11.41 -40.78
CA CYS A 8 -17.65 -10.14 -40.30
C CYS A 8 -17.05 -9.35 -41.47
N THR A 9 -17.37 -8.07 -41.60
CA THR A 9 -16.68 -7.19 -42.56
C THR A 9 -15.28 -6.81 -42.06
N ARG A 10 -14.35 -6.46 -42.96
CA ARG A 10 -13.00 -5.96 -42.57
C ARG A 10 -13.09 -4.79 -41.58
N ARG A 11 -14.06 -3.90 -41.76
CA ARG A 11 -14.30 -2.75 -40.88
C ARG A 11 -14.72 -3.21 -39.48
N GLU A 12 -15.63 -4.17 -39.37
CA GLU A 12 -16.02 -4.75 -38.08
C GLU A 12 -14.86 -5.50 -37.41
N LEU A 13 -14.05 -6.22 -38.20
CA LEU A 13 -12.86 -6.89 -37.66
C LEU A 13 -11.89 -5.89 -37.05
N LEU A 14 -11.56 -4.81 -37.78
CA LEU A 14 -10.67 -3.73 -37.32
C LEU A 14 -11.23 -3.00 -36.09
N ALA A 15 -12.54 -2.74 -36.07
CA ALA A 15 -13.21 -2.12 -34.92
C ALA A 15 -13.14 -3.03 -33.68
N ARG A 16 -13.32 -4.34 -33.83
CA ARG A 16 -13.33 -5.31 -32.72
C ARG A 16 -11.93 -5.70 -32.25
N SER A 17 -10.94 -5.78 -33.13
CA SER A 17 -9.58 -6.24 -32.79
C SER A 17 -8.64 -5.11 -32.37
N GLY A 18 -8.74 -3.92 -32.99
CA GLY A 18 -7.82 -2.80 -32.74
C GLY A 18 -8.31 -1.80 -31.69
N LEU A 19 -9.62 -1.55 -31.63
CA LEU A 19 -10.24 -0.59 -30.71
C LEU A 19 -10.97 -1.26 -29.54
N GLY A 20 -11.13 -2.59 -29.54
CA GLY A 20 -11.92 -3.31 -28.55
C GLY A 20 -11.44 -3.14 -27.11
N LEU A 21 -10.13 -3.24 -26.88
CA LEU A 21 -9.54 -3.02 -25.54
C LEU A 21 -9.65 -1.56 -25.08
N GLY A 22 -9.45 -0.60 -25.98
CA GLY A 22 -9.63 0.82 -25.67
C GLY A 22 -11.09 1.17 -25.37
N ALA A 23 -12.03 0.53 -26.08
CA ALA A 23 -13.46 0.69 -25.86
C ALA A 23 -13.91 0.15 -24.49
N LEU A 24 -13.24 -0.88 -23.92
CA LEU A 24 -13.48 -1.33 -22.56
C LEU A 24 -13.12 -0.25 -21.52
N GLY A 25 -11.98 0.44 -21.72
CA GLY A 25 -11.59 1.56 -20.87
C GLY A 25 -12.55 2.76 -21.02
N LEU A 26 -12.92 3.11 -22.26
CA LEU A 26 -13.87 4.18 -22.54
C LEU A 26 -15.27 3.89 -21.98
N ALA A 27 -15.72 2.63 -22.00
CA ALA A 27 -16.98 2.21 -21.40
C ALA A 27 -17.01 2.48 -19.89
N GLY A 28 -15.91 2.21 -19.18
CA GLY A 28 -15.78 2.56 -17.76
C GLY A 28 -15.88 4.06 -17.51
N VAL A 29 -15.17 4.88 -18.30
CA VAL A 29 -15.21 6.35 -18.18
C VAL A 29 -16.60 6.92 -18.48
N LEU A 30 -17.28 6.42 -19.51
CA LEU A 30 -18.64 6.84 -19.87
C LEU A 30 -19.70 6.40 -18.84
N GLN A 31 -19.48 5.25 -18.18
CA GLN A 31 -20.32 4.78 -17.10
C GLN A 31 -20.16 5.63 -15.84
N ASP A 32 -18.92 5.96 -15.45
CA ASP A 32 -18.65 6.89 -14.34
C ASP A 32 -19.15 8.31 -14.62
N SER A 33 -19.14 8.74 -15.87
CA SER A 33 -19.62 10.06 -16.30
C SER A 33 -21.14 10.12 -16.49
N GLY A 34 -21.86 8.99 -16.40
CA GLY A 34 -23.32 8.92 -16.60
C GLY A 34 -23.80 9.17 -18.03
N ILE A 35 -22.91 9.14 -19.02
CA ILE A 35 -23.18 9.50 -20.43
C ILE A 35 -23.30 8.25 -21.33
N GLY A 36 -23.01 7.05 -20.80
CA GLY A 36 -23.15 5.79 -21.52
C GLY A 36 -24.57 5.21 -21.49
N PRO A 37 -24.96 4.38 -22.49
CA PRO A 37 -26.17 3.57 -22.36
C PRO A 37 -26.06 2.70 -21.10
N THR A 38 -27.11 2.66 -20.28
CA THR A 38 -27.21 1.72 -19.15
C THR A 38 -27.13 0.30 -19.70
N VAL A 39 -25.93 -0.28 -19.66
CA VAL A 39 -25.74 -1.70 -19.89
C VAL A 39 -26.37 -2.38 -18.68
N THR A 40 -27.62 -2.82 -18.82
CA THR A 40 -28.22 -3.77 -17.90
C THR A 40 -27.32 -5.00 -17.93
N SER A 41 -26.50 -5.16 -16.89
CA SER A 41 -25.65 -6.33 -16.69
C SER A 41 -26.52 -7.57 -16.80
N ALA A 42 -26.40 -8.30 -17.91
CA ALA A 42 -27.05 -9.60 -18.12
C ALA A 42 -26.28 -10.70 -17.36
N ALA A 43 -26.01 -10.46 -16.08
CA ALA A 43 -25.37 -11.41 -15.18
C ALA A 43 -26.00 -11.28 -13.79
N GLU A 44 -27.23 -11.77 -13.66
CA GLU A 44 -27.77 -12.17 -12.35
C GLU A 44 -26.82 -13.22 -11.77
N GLY A 45 -26.03 -12.84 -10.75
CA GLY A 45 -25.19 -13.77 -9.99
C GLY A 45 -23.68 -13.51 -10.01
N PHE A 46 -23.16 -12.64 -10.88
CA PHE A 46 -21.74 -12.26 -10.83
C PHE A 46 -21.57 -10.95 -10.07
N ALA A 47 -21.48 -11.06 -8.74
CA ALA A 47 -21.08 -9.92 -7.91
C ALA A 47 -19.69 -9.46 -8.37
N ASN A 48 -19.59 -8.21 -8.86
CA ASN A 48 -18.32 -7.62 -9.26
C ASN A 48 -17.31 -7.78 -8.09
N PRO A 49 -16.22 -8.55 -8.26
CA PRO A 49 -15.26 -8.82 -7.18
C PRO A 49 -14.53 -7.55 -6.71
N MET A 50 -14.54 -6.51 -7.53
CA MET A 50 -14.00 -5.18 -7.25
C MET A 50 -15.07 -4.19 -6.76
N ALA A 51 -16.32 -4.64 -6.56
CA ALA A 51 -17.34 -3.78 -5.96
C ALA A 51 -16.88 -3.35 -4.55
N PRO A 52 -17.03 -2.06 -4.20
CA PRO A 52 -16.79 -1.59 -2.84
C PRO A 52 -17.57 -2.44 -1.84
N ARG A 53 -16.88 -2.97 -0.83
CA ARG A 53 -17.50 -3.70 0.27
C ARG A 53 -17.78 -2.75 1.42
N ALA A 54 -18.89 -2.98 2.12
CA ALA A 54 -19.14 -2.29 3.38
C ALA A 54 -18.01 -2.65 4.38
N PRO A 55 -17.41 -1.66 5.06
CA PRO A 55 -16.43 -1.93 6.10
C PRO A 55 -17.09 -2.64 7.28
N HIS A 56 -16.31 -3.39 8.07
CA HIS A 56 -16.81 -4.06 9.28
C HIS A 56 -17.29 -3.08 10.36
N PHE A 57 -16.78 -1.84 10.33
CA PHE A 57 -17.12 -0.78 11.28
C PHE A 57 -17.37 0.53 10.55
N GLU A 58 -18.18 1.40 11.16
CA GLU A 58 -18.41 2.74 10.63
C GLU A 58 -17.11 3.57 10.68
N PRO A 59 -16.69 4.17 9.55
CA PRO A 59 -15.42 4.88 9.49
C PRO A 59 -15.47 6.15 10.33
N ARG A 60 -14.61 6.22 11.36
CA ARG A 60 -14.46 7.41 12.20
C ARG A 60 -13.58 8.49 11.56
N ALA A 61 -12.60 8.09 10.75
CA ALA A 61 -11.69 9.01 10.07
C ALA A 61 -12.32 9.51 8.75
N LYS A 62 -12.36 10.84 8.56
CA LYS A 62 -12.90 11.48 7.34
C LYS A 62 -11.83 11.78 6.30
N HIS A 63 -10.59 12.01 6.74
CA HIS A 63 -9.44 12.34 5.89
C HIS A 63 -8.22 11.56 6.37
N VAL A 64 -7.39 11.10 5.43
CA VAL A 64 -6.18 10.34 5.71
C VAL A 64 -5.02 10.96 4.94
N ILE A 65 -3.93 11.26 5.66
CA ILE A 65 -2.64 11.60 5.06
C ILE A 65 -1.78 10.35 5.16
N HIS A 66 -1.44 9.74 4.03
CA HIS A 66 -0.56 8.59 3.97
C HIS A 66 0.83 9.03 3.51
N ILE A 67 1.83 8.82 4.35
CA ILE A 67 3.23 9.12 4.06
C ILE A 67 3.99 7.81 3.92
N PHE A 68 4.43 7.49 2.70
CA PHE A 68 5.29 6.34 2.41
C PHE A 68 6.74 6.79 2.26
N LEU A 69 7.61 6.36 3.17
CA LEU A 69 9.02 6.72 3.19
C LEU A 69 9.87 5.55 2.68
N ASN A 70 10.18 5.55 1.38
CA ASN A 70 11.07 4.54 0.80
C ASN A 70 12.48 4.67 1.41
N GLY A 71 13.00 3.57 1.95
CA GLY A 71 14.26 3.57 2.69
C GLY A 71 14.21 4.38 3.99
N GLY A 72 13.02 4.62 4.54
CA GLY A 72 12.73 5.52 5.66
C GLY A 72 13.57 5.31 6.92
N PRO A 73 13.35 6.17 7.94
CA PRO A 73 14.19 6.16 9.12
C PRO A 73 14.13 4.80 9.82
N SER A 74 15.29 4.34 10.28
CA SER A 74 15.44 3.06 10.95
C SER A 74 14.56 2.99 12.20
N HIS A 75 13.79 1.91 12.38
CA HIS A 75 12.88 1.78 13.54
C HIS A 75 13.65 1.83 14.89
N ILE A 76 14.87 1.27 14.92
CA ILE A 76 15.76 1.30 16.10
C ILE A 76 16.28 2.70 16.44
N ASP A 77 16.21 3.62 15.49
CA ASP A 77 16.64 5.02 15.63
C ASP A 77 15.47 5.97 15.86
N THR A 78 14.22 5.47 15.90
CA THR A 78 13.00 6.28 15.98
C THR A 78 12.16 6.00 17.21
N PHE A 79 11.48 4.86 17.25
CA PHE A 79 10.44 4.54 18.24
C PHE A 79 10.67 3.22 18.99
N ASP A 80 11.70 2.45 18.62
CA ASP A 80 11.93 1.11 19.16
C ASP A 80 13.43 0.90 19.51
N PRO A 81 13.96 1.63 20.51
CA PRO A 81 15.34 1.44 20.91
C PRO A 81 15.59 -0.01 21.33
N LYS A 82 16.72 -0.58 20.87
CA LYS A 82 17.14 -1.93 21.25
C LYS A 82 18.40 -1.87 22.12
N PRO A 83 18.28 -1.82 23.46
CA PRO A 83 19.43 -1.76 24.36
C PRO A 83 20.43 -2.91 24.18
N SER A 84 19.97 -4.07 23.71
CA SER A 84 20.84 -5.20 23.39
C SER A 84 21.88 -4.88 22.30
N LEU A 85 21.58 -3.98 21.36
CA LEU A 85 22.55 -3.56 20.34
C LEU A 85 23.74 -2.82 20.95
N ALA A 86 23.57 -2.14 22.08
CA ALA A 86 24.68 -1.54 22.82
C ALA A 86 25.54 -2.62 23.50
N LYS A 87 24.93 -3.70 24.00
CA LYS A 87 25.65 -4.81 24.65
C LYS A 87 26.53 -5.58 23.66
N PHE A 88 26.07 -5.73 22.43
CA PHE A 88 26.76 -6.47 21.37
C PHE A 88 27.45 -5.57 20.35
N ALA A 89 27.65 -4.29 20.67
CA ALA A 89 28.21 -3.32 19.74
C ALA A 89 29.53 -3.81 19.11
N GLY A 90 29.61 -3.80 17.78
CA GLY A 90 30.78 -4.25 17.04
C GLY A 90 30.92 -5.78 16.90
N GLN A 91 30.09 -6.58 17.56
CA GLN A 91 30.09 -8.04 17.42
C GLN A 91 29.26 -8.45 16.21
N ASN A 92 29.72 -9.48 15.49
CA ASN A 92 28.97 -10.03 14.36
C ASN A 92 27.63 -10.61 14.83
N LEU A 93 26.57 -10.27 14.12
CA LEU A 93 25.25 -10.83 14.39
C LEU A 93 25.20 -12.31 13.97
N PRO A 94 24.43 -13.16 14.68
CA PRO A 94 24.25 -14.56 14.32
C PRO A 94 23.57 -14.62 12.94
N SER A 95 24.36 -14.93 11.91
CA SER A 95 23.94 -14.84 10.51
C SER A 95 23.18 -16.06 10.01
N GLU A 96 22.99 -17.10 10.82
CA GLU A 96 22.40 -18.37 10.37
C GLU A 96 20.98 -18.20 9.79
N ASN A 97 20.21 -17.21 10.26
CA ASN A 97 18.82 -16.99 9.84
C ASN A 97 18.54 -15.58 9.30
N LEU A 98 19.55 -14.75 9.09
CA LEU A 98 19.37 -13.38 8.59
C LEU A 98 19.40 -13.37 7.05
N ARG A 99 18.22 -13.48 6.43
CA ARG A 99 18.05 -13.39 4.97
C ARG A 99 18.02 -11.93 4.52
N THR A 100 19.19 -11.32 4.45
CA THR A 100 19.36 -9.96 3.93
C THR A 100 20.06 -9.98 2.57
N GLU A 101 19.78 -9.00 1.69
CA GLU A 101 20.40 -8.89 0.35
C GLU A 101 21.93 -8.80 0.43
N ARG A 102 22.44 -8.13 1.47
CA ARG A 102 23.88 -8.02 1.77
C ARG A 102 24.19 -8.78 3.06
N LYS A 103 25.44 -9.23 3.20
CA LYS A 103 25.91 -9.88 4.42
C LYS A 103 25.68 -8.94 5.61
N THR A 104 24.84 -9.36 6.56
CA THR A 104 24.64 -8.61 7.79
C THR A 104 25.94 -8.60 8.59
N GLY A 105 26.38 -7.41 8.99
CA GLY A 105 27.65 -7.19 9.68
C GLY A 105 27.51 -7.19 11.20
N ALA A 106 28.27 -6.30 11.82
CA ALA A 106 28.26 -6.11 13.26
C ALA A 106 26.96 -5.48 13.77
N ALA A 107 26.64 -5.69 15.04
CA ALA A 107 25.57 -4.97 15.72
C ALA A 107 25.97 -3.50 15.89
N PHE A 108 25.09 -2.59 15.49
CA PHE A 108 25.28 -1.15 15.64
C PHE A 108 24.18 -0.60 16.56
N PRO A 109 24.53 -0.05 17.74
CA PRO A 109 23.57 0.67 18.56
C PRO A 109 23.13 1.95 17.86
N SER A 110 21.92 2.41 18.19
CA SER A 110 21.48 3.74 17.78
C SER A 110 22.43 4.79 18.35
N PRO A 111 22.88 5.77 17.54
CA PRO A 111 23.70 6.88 18.03
C PRO A 111 22.88 7.95 18.76
N PHE A 112 21.55 7.88 18.68
CA PHE A 112 20.66 8.90 19.19
C PHE A 112 20.26 8.66 20.64
N LYS A 113 19.93 9.74 21.33
CA LYS A 113 19.36 9.67 22.69
C LYS A 113 17.86 9.42 22.62
N PHE A 114 17.38 8.58 23.52
CA PHE A 114 15.96 8.28 23.67
C PHE A 114 15.42 8.84 24.98
N GLN A 115 14.18 9.29 24.94
CA GLN A 115 13.43 9.74 26.10
C GLN A 115 12.03 9.16 26.06
N LYS A 116 11.44 8.91 27.24
CA LYS A 116 10.05 8.49 27.37
C LYS A 116 9.13 9.70 27.33
N TYR A 117 8.06 9.60 26.55
CA TYR A 117 7.08 10.66 26.40
C TYR A 117 5.68 10.19 26.80
N GLY A 118 4.85 11.15 27.20
CA GLY A 118 3.45 10.92 27.54
C GLY A 118 3.25 9.99 28.74
N GLN A 119 2.00 9.59 28.94
CA GLN A 119 1.60 8.58 29.93
C GLN A 119 1.85 7.16 29.41
N SER A 120 1.82 6.96 28.10
CA SER A 120 2.20 5.73 27.41
C SER A 120 3.65 5.33 27.68
N GLY A 121 4.52 6.30 27.97
CA GLY A 121 5.94 6.07 28.19
C GLY A 121 6.66 5.65 26.91
N LEU A 122 6.12 5.98 25.74
CA LEU A 122 6.70 5.67 24.44
C LEU A 122 8.12 6.24 24.36
N GLU A 123 9.10 5.38 24.07
CA GLU A 123 10.49 5.80 23.88
C GLU A 123 10.67 6.37 22.48
N VAL A 124 11.02 7.66 22.41
CA VAL A 124 11.22 8.36 21.14
C VAL A 124 12.60 8.98 21.10
N SER A 125 13.26 8.82 19.96
CA SER A 125 14.56 9.41 19.64
C SER A 125 14.50 10.94 19.61
N GLU A 126 15.60 11.59 19.99
CA GLU A 126 15.73 13.05 19.98
C GLU A 126 15.48 13.68 18.59
N ILE A 127 15.66 12.91 17.50
CA ILE A 127 15.37 13.37 16.13
C ILE A 127 13.87 13.65 15.91
N PHE A 128 13.01 13.02 16.71
CA PHE A 128 11.55 13.16 16.65
C PHE A 128 10.98 13.76 17.95
N ALA A 129 11.74 14.59 18.67
CA ALA A 129 11.31 15.16 19.95
C ALA A 129 9.97 15.91 19.88
N GLN A 130 9.65 16.58 18.76
CA GLN A 130 8.35 17.25 18.60
C GLN A 130 7.21 16.27 18.38
N VAL A 131 7.46 15.16 17.67
CA VAL A 131 6.47 14.08 17.49
C VAL A 131 6.26 13.34 18.81
N GLY A 132 7.33 13.14 19.59
CA GLY A 132 7.26 12.54 20.92
C GLY A 132 6.34 13.28 21.87
N LYS A 133 6.17 14.61 21.74
CA LYS A 133 5.19 15.37 22.56
C LYS A 133 3.74 14.91 22.36
N CYS A 134 3.45 14.26 21.24
CA CYS A 134 2.13 13.70 20.93
C CYS A 134 2.05 12.19 21.22
N ALA A 135 2.96 11.60 22.00
CA ALA A 135 3.08 10.15 22.18
C ALA A 135 1.77 9.43 22.52
N ASP A 136 0.91 10.05 23.35
CA ASP A 136 -0.36 9.44 23.77
C ASP A 136 -1.44 9.45 22.67
N ASP A 137 -1.24 10.23 21.61
CA ASP A 137 -2.09 10.27 20.41
C ASP A 137 -1.52 9.40 19.27
N LEU A 138 -0.34 8.80 19.45
CA LEU A 138 0.30 7.96 18.45
C LEU A 138 -0.06 6.49 18.64
N CYS A 139 -0.28 5.81 17.52
CA CYS A 139 -0.28 4.36 17.45
C CYS A 139 0.97 3.92 16.67
N VAL A 140 1.92 3.31 17.37
CA VAL A 140 3.12 2.70 16.78
C VAL A 140 2.90 1.19 16.74
N ILE A 141 3.15 0.58 15.58
CA ILE A 141 2.92 -0.86 15.31
C ILE A 141 4.25 -1.52 14.95
#